data_AF-A0A091AK97-F1
#
_entry.id   AF-A0A091AK97-F1
#
_cell.length_a   1.000
_cell.length_b   1.000
_cell.length_c   1.000
_cell.angle_alpha   90.00
_cell.angle_beta   90.00
_cell.angle_gamma   90.00
#
_symmetry.space_group_name_H-M   'P 1'
#
loop_
_entity.id
_entity.type
_entity.pdbx_description
1 polymer ?
#
loop_
_entity_poly.entity_id
_entity_poly.type
_entity_poly.pdbx_seq_one_letter_code
_entity_poly.pdbx_strand_id
1 'polypeptide(L)' 'LRELSRKQHLTVVFVTHDLNLAAQNADRILLLYNGKKYAIGTPADILTARNIKEVYDVDVGIDPNPHNGSPRVTLMT' A
#
# COMPACT_ATOMS: atom_id res chain seq x y z
N LEU A 1 -1.01 -14.68 4.92
CA LEU A 1 -1.73 -13.79 5.88
C LEU A 1 -3.16 -13.53 5.44
N ARG A 2 -3.38 -12.97 4.24
CA ARG A 2 -4.72 -12.60 3.74
C ARG A 2 -5.72 -13.76 3.71
N GLU A 3 -5.34 -14.92 3.19
CA GLU A 3 -6.25 -16.08 3.14
C GLU A 3 -6.63 -16.60 4.52
N LEU A 4 -5.66 -16.68 5.44
CA LEU A 4 -5.89 -17.17 6.79
C LEU A 4 -6.84 -16.23 7.55
N SER A 5 -6.61 -14.91 7.44
CA SER A 5 -7.48 -13.88 7.99
C SER A 5 -8.91 -14.02 7.49
N ARG A 6 -9.10 -14.23 6.18
CA ARG A 6 -10.45 -14.44 5.60
C ARG A 6 -11.10 -15.73 6.08
N LYS A 7 -10.37 -16.85 6.08
CA LYS A 7 -10.90 -18.15 6.52
C LYS A 7 -11.32 -18.14 7.98
N GLN A 8 -10.59 -17.41 8.83
CA GLN A 8 -10.81 -17.37 10.28
C GLN A 8 -11.58 -16.12 10.75
N HIS A 9 -12.05 -15.27 9.84
CA HIS A 9 -12.74 -14.01 10.15
C HIS A 9 -11.95 -13.10 11.11
N LEU A 10 -10.62 -13.08 10.97
CA LEU A 10 -9.73 -12.28 11.80
C LEU A 10 -9.47 -10.92 11.17
N THR A 11 -9.51 -9.87 11.98
CA THR A 11 -8.96 -8.56 11.59
C THR A 11 -7.45 -8.58 11.77
N VAL A 12 -6.70 -8.30 10.70
CA VAL A 12 -5.24 -8.24 10.75
C VAL A 12 -4.79 -6.81 10.50
N VAL A 13 -3.97 -6.30 11.40
CA VAL A 13 -3.23 -5.04 11.23
C VAL A 13 -1.75 -5.40 11.20
N PHE A 14 -1.06 -4.96 10.15
CA PHE A 14 0.38 -5.13 10.02
C PHE A 14 1.01 -3.83 9.55
N VAL A 15 2.30 -3.66 9.86
CA VAL A 15 3.09 -2.48 9.48
C VAL A 15 4.26 -2.97 8.63
N THR A 16 4.48 -2.32 7.50
CA THR A 16 5.57 -2.66 6.57
C THR A 16 6.13 -1.40 5.93
N HIS A 17 7.42 -1.44 5.60
CA HIS A 17 8.06 -0.44 4.75
C HIS A 17 7.93 -0.77 3.25
N ASP A 18 7.60 -2.02 2.92
CA ASP A 18 7.40 -2.46 1.54
C ASP A 18 5.97 -2.13 1.05
N LEU A 19 5.87 -1.18 0.13
CA LEU A 19 4.62 -0.71 -0.47
C LEU A 19 3.93 -1.78 -1.31
N ASN A 20 4.69 -2.64 -2.01
CA ASN A 20 4.15 -3.69 -2.85
C ASN A 20 3.56 -4.82 -2.00
N LEU A 21 4.19 -5.15 -0.87
CA LEU A 21 3.64 -6.10 0.09
C LEU A 21 2.32 -5.60 0.67
N ALA A 22 2.24 -4.31 1.02
CA ALA A 22 1.01 -3.67 1.47
C ALA A 22 -0.09 -3.72 0.38
N ALA A 23 0.26 -3.39 -0.86
CA ALA A 23 -0.67 -3.38 -1.99
C ALA A 23 -1.34 -4.73 -2.24
N GLN A 24 -0.57 -5.82 -2.10
CA GLN A 24 -1.04 -7.17 -2.40
C GLN A 24 -1.86 -7.80 -1.28
N ASN A 25 -1.59 -7.44 -0.02
CA ASN A 25 -2.14 -8.14 1.14
C ASN A 25 -3.19 -7.35 1.91
N ALA A 26 -3.17 -6.02 1.83
CA ALA A 26 -4.07 -5.18 2.58
C ALA A 26 -5.34 -4.86 1.78
N ASP A 27 -6.50 -5.00 2.41
CA ASP A 27 -7.75 -4.48 1.84
C ASP A 27 -7.84 -2.95 2.01
N ARG A 28 -7.13 -2.38 3.01
CA ARG A 28 -6.98 -0.94 3.24
C ARG A 28 -5.57 -0.61 3.73
N ILE A 29 -5.03 0.54 3.31
CA ILE A 29 -3.73 1.06 3.74
C ILE A 29 -3.94 2.36 4.52
N LEU A 30 -3.30 2.48 5.68
CA LEU A 30 -3.14 3.71 6.43
C LEU A 30 -1.72 4.23 6.18
N LEU A 31 -1.62 5.38 5.52
CA LEU A 31 -0.35 6.07 5.31
C LEU A 31 -0.12 7.05 6.47
N LEU A 32 1.04 6.94 7.11
CA LEU A 32 1.45 7.81 8.21
C LEU A 32 2.56 8.75 7.76
N TYR A 33 2.46 10.01 8.15
CA TYR A 33 3.46 11.04 7.89
C TYR A 33 3.59 11.95 9.11
N ASN A 34 4.81 12.14 9.62
CA ASN A 34 5.10 12.95 10.81
C ASN A 34 4.21 12.61 12.03
N GLY A 35 4.04 11.31 12.30
CA GLY A 35 3.25 10.81 13.43
C GLY A 35 1.74 11.01 13.29
N LYS A 36 1.25 11.48 12.13
CA LYS A 36 -0.18 11.71 11.87
C LYS A 36 -0.65 10.85 10.70
N LYS A 37 -1.96 10.60 10.66
CA LYS A 37 -2.62 10.04 9.48
C LYS A 37 -2.47 11.01 8.31
N TYR A 38 -1.82 10.56 7.25
CA TYR A 38 -1.79 11.26 5.98
C TYR A 38 -3.02 10.89 5.14
N ALA A 39 -3.24 9.61 4.88
CA ALA A 39 -4.39 9.10 4.13
C ALA A 39 -4.78 7.68 4.57
N ILE A 40 -6.04 7.29 4.36
CA ILE A 40 -6.51 5.92 4.57
C ILE A 40 -7.55 5.53 3.52
N GLY A 41 -7.35 4.38 2.86
CA GLY A 41 -8.15 4.01 1.68
C GLY A 41 -7.77 2.64 1.14
N THR A 42 -8.26 2.32 -0.06
CA THR A 42 -7.81 1.11 -0.76
C THR A 42 -6.35 1.27 -1.21
N PRO A 43 -5.64 0.17 -1.57
CA PRO A 43 -4.31 0.29 -2.15
C PRO A 43 -4.23 1.25 -3.34
N ALA A 44 -5.24 1.27 -4.22
CA ALA A 44 -5.27 2.13 -5.39
C ALA A 44 -5.42 3.63 -5.04
N ASP A 45 -6.19 3.95 -4.00
CA ASP A 45 -6.36 5.33 -3.55
C ASP A 45 -5.10 5.88 -2.85
N ILE A 46 -4.34 4.98 -2.20
CA ILE A 46 -3.22 5.35 -1.33
C ILE A 46 -1.89 5.31 -2.05
N LEU A 47 -1.64 4.28 -2.86
CA LEU A 47 -0.39 4.11 -3.59
C LEU A 47 -0.49 4.87 -4.92
N THR A 48 -0.36 6.19 -4.81
CA THR A 48 -0.28 7.12 -5.95
C THR A 48 1.09 7.78 -5.98
N ALA A 49 1.60 8.14 -7.17
CA ALA A 49 2.92 8.75 -7.30
C ALA A 49 3.02 10.03 -6.46
N ARG A 50 1.93 10.81 -6.41
CA ARG A 50 1.80 11.99 -5.56
C ARG A 50 1.95 11.67 -4.07
N ASN A 51 1.16 10.73 -3.55
CA ASN A 51 1.20 10.40 -2.13
C ASN A 51 2.58 9.86 -1.72
N ILE A 52 3.20 9.03 -2.56
CA ILE A 52 4.53 8.49 -2.30
C ILE A 52 5.59 9.59 -2.35
N LYS A 53 5.51 10.52 -3.31
CA LYS A 53 6.41 11.68 -3.35
C LYS A 53 6.27 12.55 -2.10
N GLU A 54 5.05 12.84 -1.65
CA GLU A 54 4.83 13.69 -0.47
C GLU A 54 5.28 13.02 0.85
N VAL A 55 5.10 11.69 0.99
CA VAL A 55 5.37 10.98 2.26
C VAL A 55 6.79 10.40 2.33
N TYR A 56 7.32 9.89 1.21
CA TYR A 56 8.63 9.24 1.15
C TYR A 56 9.70 10.06 0.42
N ASP A 57 9.34 11.19 -0.21
CA ASP A 57 10.23 12.06 -0.99
C ASP A 57 10.96 11.36 -2.14
N VAL A 58 10.32 10.35 -2.75
CA VAL A 58 10.87 9.59 -3.88
C VAL A 58 9.94 9.65 -5.08
N ASP A 59 10.54 9.66 -6.27
CA ASP A 59 9.83 9.54 -7.54
C ASP A 59 9.62 8.07 -7.89
N VAL A 60 8.37 7.73 -8.19
CA VAL A 60 7.95 6.35 -8.44
C VAL A 60 7.03 6.24 -9.64
N GLY A 61 7.20 5.14 -10.37
CA GLY A 61 6.26 4.65 -11.35
C GLY A 61 5.23 3.77 -10.65
N ILE A 62 3.97 3.90 -11.05
CA ILE A 62 2.89 3.06 -10.55
C ILE A 62 2.15 2.44 -11.72
N ASP A 63 2.11 1.12 -11.72
CA ASP A 63 1.50 0.32 -12.77
C ASP A 63 0.67 -0.83 -12.16
N PRO A 64 -0.37 -1.32 -12.84
CA PRO A 64 -1.15 -2.46 -12.34
C PRO A 64 -0.30 -3.74 -12.40
N ASN A 65 -0.24 -4.46 -11.28
CA ASN A 65 0.42 -5.76 -11.20
C ASN A 65 -0.26 -6.75 -12.18
N PRO A 66 0.49 -7.37 -13.11
CA PRO A 66 -0.08 -8.23 -14.15
C PRO A 66 -0.77 -9.49 -13.61
N HIS A 67 -0.46 -9.91 -12.37
CA HIS A 67 -1.04 -11.12 -11.79
C HIS A 67 -2.39 -10.89 -11.09
N ASN A 68 -2.61 -9.71 -10.52
CA ASN A 68 -3.76 -9.48 -9.63
C ASN A 68 -4.38 -8.08 -9.71
N GLY A 69 -3.85 -7.20 -10.56
CA GLY A 69 -4.33 -5.82 -10.74
C GLY A 69 -4.04 -4.86 -9.58
N SER A 70 -3.39 -5.31 -8.50
CA SER A 70 -3.00 -4.42 -7.40
C SER A 70 -1.96 -3.40 -7.86
N PRO A 71 -1.92 -2.19 -7.29
CA PRO A 71 -0.88 -1.21 -7.63
C PRO A 71 0.52 -1.78 -7.34
N ARG A 72 1.41 -1.69 -8.32
CA ARG A 72 2.83 -1.98 -8.18
C ARG A 72 3.61 -0.67 -8.23
N VAL A 73 4.43 -0.44 -7.22
CA VAL A 73 5.30 0.73 -7.09
C VAL A 73 6.72 0.33 -7.50
N THR A 74 7.29 1.06 -8.45
CA THR A 74 8.66 0.89 -8.94
C THR A 74 9.41 2.20 -8.75
N LEU A 75 10.61 2.15 -8.15
CA LEU A 75 11.46 3.33 -8.02
C LEU A 75 11.91 3.82 -9.40
N MET A 76 11.80 5.12 -9.63
CA MET A 76 12.35 5.77 -10.82
C MET A 76 13.62 6.50 -10.40
N THR A 77 14.71 5.75 -10.30
CA THR A 77 16.09 6.29 -10.15
C THR A 77 16.77 6.35 -11.50
#